data_AF-A0A800KPC4-F1
#
_entry.id   AF-A0A800KPC4-F1
#
_cell.length_a   1.000
_cell.length_b   1.000
_cell.length_c   1.000
_cell.angle_alpha   90.00
_cell.angle_beta   90.00
_cell.angle_gamma   90.00
#
_symmetry.space_group_name_H-M   'P 1'
#
loop_
_entity.id
_entity.type
_entity.pdbx_description
1 polymer ?
#
loop_
_entity_poly.entity_id
_entity_poly.type
_entity_poly.pdbx_seq_one_letter_code
_entity_poly.pdbx_strand_id
1 'polypeptide(L)' 'MFRKLVKNGIQAVQEGRDPDVLSREEKPVSTFCNDTVVHSPALDNSEEDIKMMRETGRRLAEDYIKNPPLSSKG' A
#
# COMPACT_ATOMS: atom_id res chain seq x y z
N MET A 1 -12.22 2.65 18.79
CA MET A 1 -12.91 3.24 17.62
C MET A 1 -13.05 2.27 16.46
N PHE A 2 -11.98 1.66 15.96
CA PHE A 2 -12.01 0.78 14.77
C PHE A 2 -13.02 -0.38 14.84
N ARG A 3 -13.14 -1.06 15.99
CA ARG A 3 -14.12 -2.15 16.20
C ARG A 3 -15.58 -1.70 16.01
N LYS A 4 -15.92 -0.45 16.33
CA LYS A 4 -17.29 0.07 16.16
C LYS A 4 -17.60 0.30 14.68
N LEU A 5 -16.65 0.82 13.91
CA LEU A 5 -16.76 0.99 12.45
C LEU A 5 -16.97 -0.37 11.76
N VAL A 6 -16.19 -1.38 12.13
CA VAL A 6 -16.32 -2.74 11.55
C VAL A 6 -17.70 -3.33 11.86
N LYS A 7 -18.17 -3.27 13.11
CA LYS A 7 -19.49 -3.78 13.48
C LYS A 7 -20.61 -3.09 12.72
N ASN A 8 -20.55 -1.76 12.62
CA ASN A 8 -21.56 -0.98 11.91
C ASN A 8 -21.54 -1.26 10.41
N GLY A 9 -20.36 -1.45 9.81
CA GLY A 9 -20.22 -1.84 8.42
C GLY A 9 -20.81 -3.21 8.12
N ILE A 10 -20.57 -4.20 8.99
CA ILE A 10 -21.18 -5.53 8.87
C ILE A 10 -22.70 -5.44 8.92
N GLN A 11 -23.25 -4.67 9.86
CA GLN A 11 -24.69 -4.50 10.00
C GLN A 11 -25.31 -3.79 8.78
N ALA A 12 -24.65 -2.75 8.24
CA ALA A 12 -25.12 -2.07 7.04
C ALA A 12 -25.24 -3.02 5.85
N VAL A 13 -24.22 -3.87 5.63
CA VAL A 13 -24.23 -4.87 4.56
C VAL A 13 -25.35 -5.90 4.75
N GLN A 14 -25.58 -6.36 5.99
CA GLN A 14 -26.69 -7.27 6.31
C GLN A 14 -28.06 -6.68 6.00
N GLU A 15 -28.21 -5.36 6.16
CA GLU A 15 -29.43 -4.61 5.86
C GLU A 15 -29.53 -4.17 4.38
N GLY A 16 -28.58 -4.59 3.53
CA GLY A 16 -28.55 -4.23 2.10
C GLY A 16 -28.16 -2.78 1.83
N ARG A 17 -27.55 -2.10 2.80
CA ARG A 17 -27.06 -0.72 2.70
C ARG A 17 -25.53 -0.72 2.57
N ASP A 18 -24.99 0.32 1.94
CA ASP A 18 -23.55 0.49 1.88
C ASP A 18 -22.98 0.83 3.26
N PRO A 19 -21.81 0.27 3.63
CA PRO A 19 -21.19 0.57 4.91
C PRO A 19 -20.61 1.98 4.93
N ASP A 20 -20.85 2.69 6.03
CA ASP A 20 -20.24 3.99 6.30
C ASP A 20 -18.72 3.83 6.48
N VAL A 21 -17.98 4.00 5.39
CA VAL A 21 -16.52 4.02 5.39
C VAL A 21 -16.02 5.46 5.54
N LEU A 22 -14.84 5.61 6.14
CA LEU A 22 -14.11 6.87 6.06
C LEU A 22 -13.81 7.13 4.58
N SER A 23 -14.49 8.13 4.00
CA SER A 23 -14.30 8.71 2.67
C SER A 23 -13.57 7.82 1.66
N ARG A 24 -14.30 7.27 0.69
CA ARG A 24 -13.68 6.93 -0.60
C ARG A 24 -13.33 8.26 -1.26
N GLU A 25 -12.10 8.74 -1.12
CA GLU A 25 -11.62 9.74 -2.07
C GLU A 25 -11.88 9.18 -3.48
N GLU A 26 -12.56 9.93 -4.35
CA GLU A 26 -12.82 9.50 -5.74
C GLU A 26 -11.54 9.25 -6.53
N LYS A 27 -10.42 9.78 -6.04
CA LYS A 27 -9.11 9.50 -6.60
C LYS A 27 -8.65 8.13 -6.12
N PRO A 28 -8.26 7.22 -7.04
CA PRO A 28 -7.55 6.02 -6.65
C PRO A 28 -6.37 6.41 -5.76
N VAL A 29 -6.42 6.00 -4.49
CA VAL A 29 -5.25 6.09 -3.63
C VAL A 29 -4.22 5.17 -4.26
N SER A 30 -3.16 5.76 -4.81
CA SER A 30 -2.05 4.98 -5.36
C SER A 30 -1.48 4.15 -4.22
N THR A 31 -1.74 2.85 -4.27
CA THR A 31 -1.14 1.93 -3.32
C THR A 31 0.25 1.61 -3.84
N PHE A 32 1.23 2.35 -3.32
CA PHE A 32 2.62 2.17 -3.70
C PHE A 32 3.08 0.80 -3.20
N CYS A 33 3.73 0.03 -4.08
CA CYS A 33 4.43 -1.24 -3.79
C CYS A 33 3.60 -2.55 -3.75
N ASN A 34 2.34 -2.60 -4.21
CA ASN A 34 1.55 -3.84 -4.09
C ASN A 34 1.95 -4.97 -5.06
N ASP A 35 2.58 -4.68 -6.20
CA ASP A 35 2.76 -5.69 -7.27
C ASP A 35 4.22 -6.01 -7.62
N THR A 36 5.20 -5.61 -6.80
CA THR A 36 6.62 -5.82 -7.13
C THR A 36 7.40 -6.43 -5.97
N VAL A 37 7.72 -7.72 -6.09
CA VAL A 37 8.69 -8.40 -5.24
C VAL A 37 10.09 -8.16 -5.81
N VAL A 38 10.96 -7.52 -5.05
CA VAL A 38 12.37 -7.32 -5.42
C VAL A 38 13.23 -8.29 -4.62
N HIS A 39 13.94 -9.17 -5.34
CA HIS A 39 14.86 -10.10 -4.72
C HIS A 39 16.16 -9.38 -4.32
N SER A 40 16.49 -9.44 -3.03
CA SER A 40 17.79 -9.00 -2.51
C SER A 40 18.56 -10.24 -2.01
N PRO A 41 19.86 -10.39 -2.33
CA PRO A 41 20.68 -11.39 -1.66
C PRO A 41 20.73 -11.10 -0.16
N ALA A 42 20.68 -12.15 0.66
CA ALA A 42 20.87 -12.04 2.10
C ALA A 42 22.35 -11.77 2.42
N LEU A 43 22.60 -10.87 3.36
CA LEU A 43 23.91 -10.63 3.94
C LEU A 43 24.07 -11.43 5.23
N ASP A 44 25.31 -11.74 5.57
CA ASP A 44 25.64 -12.49 6.79
C ASP A 44 25.39 -11.67 8.08
N ASN A 45 25.12 -10.37 7.97
CA ASN A 45 24.87 -9.46 9.09
C ASN A 45 23.46 -8.85 9.03
N SER A 46 22.66 -9.12 10.07
CA SER A 46 21.29 -8.62 10.22
C SER A 46 21.16 -7.09 10.19
N GLU A 47 22.11 -6.35 10.76
CA GLU A 47 22.05 -4.89 10.75
C GLU A 47 22.28 -4.30 9.35
N GLU A 48 23.20 -4.91 8.58
CA GLU A 48 23.48 -4.54 7.21
C GLU A 48 22.33 -4.92 6.27
N ASP A 49 21.70 -6.07 6.50
CA ASP A 49 20.51 -6.51 5.78
C ASP A 49 19.35 -5.53 5.96
N ILE A 50 19.07 -5.11 7.20
CA ILE A 50 18.02 -4.13 7.49
C ILE A 50 18.33 -2.79 6.82
N LYS A 51 19.60 -2.36 6.84
CA LYS A 51 20.02 -1.12 6.19
C LYS A 51 19.84 -1.20 4.67
N MET A 52 20.30 -2.28 4.04
CA MET A 52 20.18 -2.50 2.61
C MET A 52 18.72 -2.58 2.16
N MET A 53 17.87 -3.29 2.92
CA MET A 53 16.43 -3.37 2.66
C MET A 53 15.78 -1.98 2.64
N ARG A 54 16.10 -1.14 3.64
CA ARG A 54 15.56 0.22 3.74
C ARG A 54 16.03 1.14 2.62
N GLU A 55 17.32 1.07 2.27
CA GLU A 55 17.90 1.85 1.16
C GLU A 55 17.29 1.44 -0.18
N THR A 56 17.14 0.13 -0.41
CA THR A 56 16.51 -0.42 -1.61
C THR A 56 15.06 0.01 -1.73
N GLY A 57 14.27 -0.12 -0.64
CA GLY A 57 12.89 0.32 -0.61
C GLY A 57 12.73 1.82 -0.88
N ARG A 58 13.60 2.66 -0.31
CA ARG A 58 13.58 4.11 -0.55
C ARG A 58 13.88 4.44 -2.02
N ARG A 59 14.93 3.84 -2.59
CA ARG A 59 15.29 4.06 -4.01
C ARG A 59 14.15 3.66 -4.95
N LEU A 60 13.53 2.50 -4.72
CA LEU A 60 12.39 2.03 -5.53
C LEU A 60 11.20 2.99 -5.45
N ALA A 61 10.88 3.49 -4.25
CA ALA A 61 9.80 4.45 -4.07
C ALA A 61 10.08 5.77 -4.81
N GLU A 62 11.30 6.29 -4.70
CA GLU A 62 11.72 7.50 -5.41
C GLU A 62 11.69 7.34 -6.93
N ASP A 63 12.20 6.21 -7.44
CA ASP A 63 12.21 5.91 -8.88
C ASP A 63 10.80 5.75 -9.43
N TYR A 64 9.90 5.11 -8.68
CA TYR A 64 8.49 4.95 -9.06
C TYR A 64 7.75 6.29 -9.07
N ILE A 65 8.01 7.18 -8.11
CA ILE A 65 7.44 8.54 -8.11
C ILE A 65 7.91 9.34 -9.34
N LYS A 66 9.20 9.20 -9.71
CA LYS A 66 9.77 9.87 -10.88
C LYS A 66 9.24 9.28 -12.19
N ASN A 67 9.09 7.96 -12.26
CA ASN A 67 8.74 7.21 -13.46
C ASN A 67 7.60 6.21 -13.18
N PRO A 68 6.37 6.68 -12.97
CA PRO A 68 5.26 5.79 -12.68
C PRO A 68 4.96 4.88 -13.89
N PRO A 69 5.03 3.55 -13.77
CA PRO A 69 4.83 2.61 -14.88
C PRO A 69 3.38 2.63 -15.41
N LEU A 70 2.44 3.13 -14.61
CA LEU A 70 1.03 3.31 -14.97
C LEU A 70 0.70 4.69 -15.56
N SER A 71 1.71 5.48 -15.96
CA SER A 71 1.49 6.64 -16.82
C SER A 71 1.10 6.15 -18.21
N SER A 72 -0.21 5.90 -18.44
CA SER A 72 -0.73 5.78 -19.79
C SER A 72 -0.44 7.11 -20.49
N LYS A 73 0.42 7.08 -21.52
CA LYS A 73 0.27 8.04 -22.61
C LYS A 73 -1.16 7.87 -23.11
N GLY A 74 -1.91 8.97 -23.12
CA GLY A 74 -3.32 9.01 -23.52
C GLY A 74 -3.58 8.51 -24.93
#